data_AF-A0AA41YWQ4-F1
#
_entry.id   AF-A0AA41YWQ4-F1
#
_cell.length_a   1.000
_cell.length_b   1.000
_cell.length_c   1.000
_cell.angle_alpha   90.00
_cell.angle_beta   90.00
_cell.angle_gamma   90.00
#
_symmetry.space_group_name_H-M   'P 1'
#
loop_
_entity.id
_entity.type
_entity.pdbx_description
1 polymer ?
#
loop_
_entity_poly.entity_id
_entity_poly.type
_entity_poly.pdbx_seq_one_letter_code
_entity_poly.pdbx_strand_id
1 'polypeptide(L)'
;MYSPGAIQAADRRTPGAEQSAPNVVKPGVTKAVATKLSLRPGMETPFATWQAAFTRAASAAPDFVSLEIIPAFPGAVDWQVIQRFSSPEGLSRWVSDAGRAALLAELAAIEGSGQGSHPDEAAPDFHSTTTVTEVFATVVKPGQEHAFRLWSERIQQEQARFPGYMGTLVQAPLSLDVPYWTTLVRFEAPAFLDAWLQSSERKAILTEATPEVSSWENHRMTNAFAGWFANEQHLAPPPAWKQTCLVLLVLFPIVMLEIRFLSPLLSGLPLALSTFIGNAISVSVVSWPLMAVAIFGLGWWLRPPAHHRRRTELLGLSTLAALYALELLIFTYLM
;
A
#
# COMPACT_ATOMS: atom_id res chain seq x y z
N MET A 1 -31.90 22.65 -57.36
CA MET A 1 -32.71 22.28 -56.17
C MET A 1 -31.92 21.23 -55.41
N TYR A 2 -31.16 21.64 -54.39
CA TYR A 2 -30.73 20.81 -53.25
C TYR A 2 -30.00 21.73 -52.24
N SER A 3 -30.59 21.91 -51.06
CA SER A 3 -30.02 22.64 -49.92
C SER A 3 -28.98 21.77 -49.19
N PRO A 4 -27.81 22.30 -48.81
CA PRO A 4 -26.95 21.66 -47.82
C PRO A 4 -27.41 22.02 -46.39
N GLY A 5 -27.61 20.99 -45.58
CA GLY A 5 -28.11 21.05 -44.21
C GLY A 5 -27.14 21.64 -43.19
N ALA A 6 -27.73 21.98 -42.05
CA ALA A 6 -27.13 22.60 -40.87
C ALA A 6 -26.01 21.76 -40.25
N ILE A 7 -24.86 22.38 -40.02
CA ILE A 7 -23.86 21.91 -39.05
C ILE A 7 -24.26 22.51 -37.70
N GLN A 8 -24.81 21.66 -36.84
CA GLN A 8 -25.15 21.96 -35.46
C GLN A 8 -23.86 22.21 -34.67
N ALA A 9 -23.72 23.41 -34.10
CA ALA A 9 -22.61 23.76 -33.23
C ALA A 9 -22.68 22.90 -31.95
N ALA A 10 -21.73 21.98 -31.82
CA ALA A 10 -21.55 21.21 -30.59
C ALA A 10 -20.98 22.12 -29.49
N ASP A 11 -21.83 22.37 -28.50
CA ASP A 11 -21.56 22.97 -27.20
C ASP A 11 -20.31 22.33 -26.55
N ARG A 12 -19.18 23.04 -26.53
CA ARG A 12 -18.00 22.67 -25.74
C ARG A 12 -18.30 22.96 -24.27
N ARG A 13 -19.00 22.04 -23.60
CA ARG A 13 -18.96 21.97 -22.14
C ARG A 13 -17.59 21.47 -21.71
N THR A 14 -16.82 22.35 -21.08
CA THR A 14 -15.78 22.00 -20.12
C THR A 14 -16.28 20.87 -19.21
N PRO A 15 -15.49 19.80 -18.95
CA PRO A 15 -15.86 18.83 -17.93
C PRO A 15 -15.82 19.54 -16.59
N GLY A 16 -17.00 19.89 -16.08
CA GLY A 16 -17.15 20.32 -14.71
C GLY A 16 -16.70 19.18 -13.81
N ALA A 17 -15.84 19.49 -12.85
CA ALA A 17 -15.69 18.68 -11.66
C ALA A 17 -17.10 18.44 -11.10
N GLU A 18 -17.58 17.21 -11.22
CA GLU A 18 -18.75 16.75 -10.47
C GLU A 18 -18.38 16.92 -8.99
N GLN A 19 -18.83 18.03 -8.40
CA GLN A 19 -18.95 18.14 -6.95
C GLN A 19 -19.99 17.10 -6.56
N SER A 20 -19.52 15.90 -6.23
CA SER A 20 -20.32 14.86 -5.58
C SER A 20 -21.05 15.51 -4.41
N ALA A 21 -22.38 15.41 -4.41
CA ALA A 21 -23.21 15.87 -3.30
C ALA A 21 -22.64 15.32 -1.97
N PRO A 22 -22.61 16.10 -0.88
CA PRO A 22 -22.00 15.65 0.37
C PRO A 22 -22.68 14.37 0.82
N ASN A 23 -21.88 13.32 1.01
CA ASN A 23 -22.35 12.04 1.50
C ASN A 23 -22.70 12.23 2.98
N VAL A 24 -23.95 12.57 3.27
CA VAL A 24 -24.38 12.92 4.64
C VAL A 24 -24.30 11.68 5.54
N VAL A 25 -23.62 11.80 6.69
CA VAL A 25 -23.62 10.75 7.73
C VAL A 25 -25.07 10.50 8.16
N LYS A 26 -25.53 9.25 8.01
CA LYS A 26 -26.86 8.84 8.49
C LYS A 26 -26.69 8.17 9.85
N PRO A 27 -27.14 8.81 10.94
CA PRO A 27 -27.06 8.24 12.28
C PRO A 27 -27.70 6.85 12.32
N GLY A 28 -27.04 5.87 12.96
CA GLY A 28 -27.55 4.51 13.13
C GLY A 28 -27.39 3.57 11.92
N VAL A 29 -26.88 4.03 10.78
CA VAL A 29 -26.61 3.18 9.60
C VAL A 29 -25.14 3.20 9.21
N THR A 30 -24.51 4.36 9.32
CA THR A 30 -23.13 4.56 8.92
C THR A 30 -22.15 3.96 9.94
N LYS A 31 -21.18 3.16 9.46
CA LYS A 31 -20.09 2.57 10.26
C LYS A 31 -18.75 3.30 10.10
N ALA A 32 -18.69 4.29 9.23
CA ALA A 32 -17.47 5.01 8.92
C ALA A 32 -17.72 6.50 8.64
N VAL A 33 -16.86 7.36 9.16
CA VAL A 33 -16.93 8.80 8.97
C VAL A 33 -15.62 9.33 8.40
N ALA A 34 -15.69 10.28 7.48
CA ALA A 34 -14.57 11.03 6.95
C ALA A 34 -14.67 12.47 7.44
N THR A 35 -13.66 12.91 8.17
CA THR A 35 -13.51 14.28 8.67
C THR A 35 -12.50 14.99 7.77
N LYS A 36 -12.93 16.03 7.04
CA LYS A 36 -12.05 16.83 6.17
C LYS A 36 -11.39 17.94 6.96
N LEU A 37 -10.12 18.21 6.69
CA LEU A 37 -9.34 19.23 7.37
C LEU A 37 -8.35 19.93 6.41
N SER A 38 -8.05 21.20 6.69
CA SER A 38 -7.26 22.06 5.80
C SER A 38 -6.16 22.78 6.57
N LEU A 39 -4.91 22.37 6.38
CA LEU A 39 -3.76 22.83 7.16
C LEU A 39 -3.23 24.18 6.68
N ARG A 40 -2.73 24.99 7.63
CA ARG A 40 -1.89 26.14 7.27
C ARG A 40 -0.50 25.69 6.85
N PRO A 41 0.13 26.38 5.89
CA PRO A 41 1.54 26.15 5.57
C PRO A 41 2.43 26.26 6.82
N GLY A 42 3.36 25.32 7.01
CA GLY A 42 4.29 25.34 8.15
C GLY A 42 3.76 24.70 9.44
N MET A 43 2.56 24.12 9.42
CA MET A 43 1.95 23.46 10.58
C MET A 43 2.10 21.93 10.58
N GLU A 44 3.05 21.40 9.82
CA GLU A 44 3.28 19.96 9.66
C GLU A 44 3.67 19.30 10.98
N THR A 45 4.50 19.98 11.79
CA THR A 45 4.96 19.44 13.08
C THR A 45 3.86 19.38 14.15
N PRO A 46 3.10 20.47 14.41
CA PRO A 46 1.92 20.41 15.27
C PRO A 46 0.87 19.40 14.78
N PHE A 47 0.66 19.34 13.46
CA PHE A 47 -0.27 18.38 12.87
C PHE A 47 0.20 16.92 13.07
N ALA A 48 1.50 16.62 12.93
CA ALA A 48 2.06 15.30 13.25
C ALA A 48 1.78 14.87 14.69
N THR A 49 1.93 15.79 15.65
CA THR A 49 1.59 15.55 17.06
C THR A 49 0.10 15.26 17.23
N TRP A 50 -0.76 16.06 16.59
CA TRP A 50 -2.21 15.87 16.62
C TRP A 50 -2.64 14.54 16.01
N GLN A 51 -2.10 14.17 14.84
CA GLN A 51 -2.41 12.90 14.15
C GLN A 51 -2.18 11.70 15.07
N ALA A 52 -1.07 11.71 15.79
CA ALA A 52 -0.70 10.64 16.68
C ALA A 52 -1.61 10.57 17.93
N ALA A 53 -1.92 11.72 18.52
CA ALA A 53 -2.85 11.80 19.65
C ALA A 53 -4.26 11.33 19.26
N PHE A 54 -4.73 11.72 18.07
CA PHE A 54 -6.03 11.32 17.52
C PHE A 54 -6.09 9.81 17.22
N THR A 55 -5.02 9.26 16.62
CA THR A 55 -4.89 7.82 16.36
C THR A 55 -4.93 7.01 17.66
N ARG A 56 -4.21 7.44 18.69
CA ARG A 56 -4.22 6.80 20.03
C ARG A 56 -5.61 6.83 20.66
N ALA A 57 -6.31 7.96 20.58
CA ALA A 57 -7.65 8.11 21.14
C ALA A 57 -8.68 7.22 20.42
N ALA A 58 -8.70 7.26 19.08
CA ALA A 58 -9.61 6.43 18.28
C ALA A 58 -9.35 4.94 18.48
N SER A 59 -8.08 4.51 18.51
CA SER A 59 -7.72 3.09 18.70
C SER A 59 -7.98 2.55 20.12
N ALA A 60 -8.29 3.42 21.07
CA ALA A 60 -8.76 3.03 22.40
C ALA A 60 -10.29 2.97 22.50
N ALA A 61 -11.01 3.48 21.51
CA ALA A 61 -12.47 3.49 21.52
C ALA A 61 -13.02 2.05 21.33
N PRO A 62 -14.13 1.70 22.01
CA PRO A 62 -14.83 0.44 21.74
C PRO A 62 -15.29 0.35 20.29
N ASP A 63 -15.33 -0.85 19.73
CA ASP A 63 -15.75 -1.13 18.34
C ASP A 63 -14.83 -0.52 17.27
N PHE A 64 -13.68 0.04 17.63
CA PHE A 64 -12.72 0.58 16.68
C PHE A 64 -12.25 -0.51 15.70
N VAL A 65 -12.29 -0.20 14.40
CA VAL A 65 -11.79 -1.07 13.35
C VAL A 65 -10.54 -0.47 12.73
N SER A 66 -10.64 0.73 12.17
CA SER A 66 -9.50 1.39 11.56
C SER A 66 -9.60 2.91 11.56
N LEU A 67 -8.43 3.54 11.48
CA LEU A 67 -8.27 4.96 11.28
C LEU A 67 -7.24 5.19 10.18
N GLU A 68 -7.55 6.11 9.27
CA GLU A 68 -6.69 6.47 8.16
C GLU A 68 -6.62 7.99 8.04
N ILE A 69 -5.42 8.54 8.02
CA ILE A 69 -5.17 9.97 7.84
C ILE A 69 -4.34 10.14 6.58
N ILE A 70 -4.89 10.79 5.55
CA ILE A 70 -4.25 10.94 4.25
C ILE A 70 -4.44 12.36 3.67
N PRO A 71 -3.46 12.90 2.94
CA PRO A 71 -3.65 14.11 2.15
C PRO A 71 -4.49 13.79 0.90
N ALA A 72 -5.15 14.80 0.34
CA ALA A 72 -5.90 14.65 -0.92
C ALA A 72 -4.98 14.23 -2.09
N PHE A 73 -3.75 14.74 -2.11
CA PHE A 73 -2.68 14.39 -3.04
C PHE A 73 -1.33 14.81 -2.44
N PRO A 74 -0.18 14.38 -2.98
CA PRO A 74 1.13 14.77 -2.46
C PRO A 74 1.32 16.30 -2.41
N GLY A 75 1.65 16.83 -1.23
CA GLY A 75 1.80 18.26 -0.98
C GLY A 75 0.50 19.05 -0.78
N ALA A 76 -0.66 18.38 -0.74
CA ALA A 76 -1.93 19.04 -0.45
C ALA A 76 -1.98 19.59 0.99
N VAL A 77 -2.58 20.77 1.13
CA VAL A 77 -2.99 21.32 2.42
C VAL A 77 -4.26 20.66 2.94
N ASP A 78 -5.04 20.03 2.04
CA ASP A 78 -6.28 19.34 2.37
C ASP A 78 -6.00 17.88 2.72
N TRP A 79 -6.58 17.44 3.82
CA TRP A 79 -6.43 16.10 4.40
C TRP A 79 -7.79 15.53 4.76
N GLN A 80 -7.82 14.21 4.88
CA GLN A 80 -9.00 13.44 5.25
C GLN A 80 -8.65 12.46 6.36
N VAL A 81 -9.50 12.40 7.37
CA VAL A 81 -9.39 11.50 8.51
C VAL A 81 -10.59 10.56 8.51
N ILE A 82 -10.35 9.32 8.13
CA ILE A 82 -11.37 8.31 8.00
C ILE A 82 -11.33 7.43 9.24
N GLN A 83 -12.46 7.33 9.93
CA GLN A 83 -12.61 6.55 11.15
C GLN A 83 -13.67 5.47 10.90
N ARG A 84 -13.33 4.20 11.12
CA ARG A 84 -14.21 3.04 10.89
C ARG A 84 -14.44 2.26 12.18
N PHE A 85 -15.69 1.87 12.40
CA PHE A 85 -16.14 1.09 13.55
C PHE A 85 -16.92 -0.16 13.09
N SER A 86 -16.98 -1.18 13.94
CA SER A 86 -17.68 -2.44 13.62
C SER A 86 -19.20 -2.27 13.63
N SER A 87 -19.71 -1.29 14.39
CA SER A 87 -21.12 -0.99 14.61
C SER A 87 -21.44 0.50 14.41
N PRO A 88 -22.64 0.87 13.91
CA PRO A 88 -23.08 2.25 13.86
C PRO A 88 -23.21 2.90 15.25
N GLU A 89 -23.52 2.11 16.28
CA GLU A 89 -23.59 2.55 17.67
C GLU A 89 -22.20 2.89 18.22
N GLY A 90 -21.18 2.11 17.87
CA GLY A 90 -19.77 2.38 18.15
C GLY A 90 -19.33 3.70 17.53
N LEU A 91 -19.63 3.91 16.25
CA LEU A 91 -19.36 5.19 15.58
C LEU A 91 -20.09 6.35 16.26
N SER A 92 -21.38 6.19 16.59
CA SER A 92 -22.19 7.25 17.20
C SER A 92 -21.65 7.66 18.57
N ARG A 93 -21.18 6.68 19.37
CA ARG A 93 -20.50 6.93 20.65
C ARG A 93 -19.21 7.71 20.45
N TRP A 94 -18.38 7.30 19.49
CA TRP A 94 -17.12 8.00 19.18
C TRP A 94 -17.34 9.43 18.68
N VAL A 95 -18.28 9.64 17.77
CA VAL A 95 -18.60 10.98 17.23
C VAL A 95 -19.07 11.93 18.33
N SER A 96 -19.80 11.41 19.32
CA SER A 96 -20.34 12.17 20.46
C SER A 96 -19.36 12.25 21.65
N ASP A 97 -18.17 11.66 21.54
CA ASP A 97 -17.19 11.60 22.63
C ASP A 97 -16.56 12.98 22.90
N ALA A 98 -16.48 13.36 24.18
CA ALA A 98 -15.92 14.64 24.59
C ALA A 98 -14.40 14.73 24.33
N GLY A 99 -13.69 13.60 24.39
CA GLY A 99 -12.26 13.51 24.05
C GLY A 99 -12.02 13.73 22.56
N ARG A 100 -12.86 13.14 21.69
CA ARG A 100 -12.83 13.44 20.24
C ARG A 100 -13.10 14.93 19.99
N ALA A 101 -14.13 15.50 20.63
CA ALA A 101 -14.47 16.91 20.47
C ALA A 101 -13.32 17.85 20.90
N ALA A 102 -12.64 17.54 22.01
CA ALA A 102 -11.47 18.29 22.46
C ALA A 102 -10.32 18.24 21.44
N LEU A 103 -10.01 17.05 20.90
CA LEU A 103 -8.97 16.90 19.88
C LEU A 103 -9.32 17.65 18.59
N LEU A 104 -10.58 17.66 18.16
CA LEU A 104 -10.99 18.46 16.99
C LEU A 104 -10.88 19.97 17.28
N ALA A 105 -11.17 20.42 18.50
CA ALA A 105 -11.02 21.82 18.86
C ALA A 105 -9.54 22.29 18.79
N GLU A 106 -8.57 21.40 19.02
CA GLU A 106 -7.14 21.71 18.86
C GLU A 106 -6.76 22.03 17.39
N LEU A 107 -7.50 21.49 16.41
CA LEU A 107 -7.26 21.78 14.99
C LEU A 107 -7.49 23.25 14.64
N ALA A 108 -8.30 23.99 15.40
CA ALA A 108 -8.50 25.42 15.18
C ALA A 108 -7.18 26.22 15.24
N ALA A 109 -6.19 25.72 15.99
CA ALA A 109 -4.86 26.31 16.07
C ALA A 109 -3.91 25.84 14.95
N ILE A 110 -4.32 24.93 14.07
CA ILE A 110 -3.51 24.33 13.00
C ILE A 110 -4.08 24.69 11.62
N GLU A 111 -5.40 24.78 11.52
CA GLU A 111 -6.13 25.05 10.28
C GLU A 111 -6.19 26.52 9.86
N GLY A 112 -6.41 26.74 8.56
CA GLY A 112 -6.61 28.06 7.97
C GLY A 112 -7.89 28.72 8.47
N SER A 113 -7.89 30.05 8.59
CA SER A 113 -9.04 30.81 9.08
C SER A 113 -10.28 30.60 8.19
N GLY A 114 -11.30 29.89 8.69
CA GLY A 114 -12.66 29.92 8.08
C GLY A 114 -13.43 28.61 7.98
N GLN A 115 -12.86 27.44 8.28
CA GLN A 115 -13.57 26.15 8.22
C GLN A 115 -13.81 25.57 9.62
N GLY A 116 -14.59 26.27 10.45
CA GLY A 116 -14.94 25.80 11.80
C GLY A 116 -15.87 24.58 11.85
N SER A 117 -16.30 24.07 10.70
CA SER A 117 -17.02 22.80 10.61
C SER A 117 -16.16 21.81 9.85
N HIS A 118 -15.54 20.86 10.56
CA HIS A 118 -15.05 19.64 9.93
C HIS A 118 -16.29 18.79 9.60
N PRO A 119 -16.82 18.82 8.38
CA PRO A 119 -18.07 18.13 8.09
C PRO A 119 -17.74 16.64 8.11
N ASP A 120 -18.35 15.94 9.05
CA ASP A 120 -18.35 14.49 9.06
C ASP A 120 -19.21 14.02 7.88
N GLU A 121 -18.56 13.42 6.89
CA GLU A 121 -19.21 12.79 5.73
C GLU A 121 -19.14 11.26 5.86
N ALA A 122 -20.05 10.54 5.23
CA ALA A 122 -19.93 9.09 5.11
C ALA A 122 -18.64 8.77 4.34
N ALA A 123 -17.75 8.02 4.97
CA ALA A 123 -16.48 7.68 4.35
C ALA A 123 -16.71 6.81 3.12
N PRO A 124 -15.98 7.03 2.02
CA PRO A 124 -16.05 6.13 0.89
C PRO A 124 -15.41 4.78 1.23
N ASP A 125 -15.84 3.74 0.51
CA ASP A 125 -15.40 2.36 0.75
C ASP A 125 -13.91 2.15 0.37
N PHE A 126 -13.35 2.99 -0.50
CA PHE A 126 -11.97 2.86 -0.99
C PHE A 126 -11.35 4.21 -1.33
N HIS A 127 -10.08 4.41 -0.95
CA HIS A 127 -9.22 5.49 -1.44
C HIS A 127 -8.01 4.90 -2.15
N SER A 128 -7.91 5.13 -3.46
CA SER A 128 -6.73 4.76 -4.25
C SER A 128 -5.78 5.96 -4.29
N THR A 129 -4.87 6.07 -3.34
CA THR A 129 -3.69 6.92 -3.50
C THR A 129 -2.56 6.09 -4.08
N THR A 130 -1.98 6.52 -5.21
CA THR A 130 -0.76 5.94 -5.77
C THR A 130 0.45 6.35 -4.92
N THR A 131 0.60 5.74 -3.75
CA THR A 131 1.70 6.02 -2.80
C THR A 131 2.47 4.75 -2.46
N VAL A 132 3.72 4.92 -2.07
CA VAL A 132 4.58 3.82 -1.66
C VAL A 132 4.24 3.45 -0.23
N THR A 133 3.92 2.18 -0.03
CA THR A 133 3.27 1.72 1.19
C THR A 133 4.08 0.59 1.85
N GLU A 134 4.26 0.68 3.17
CA GLU A 134 4.80 -0.38 4.02
C GLU A 134 3.72 -0.85 5.02
N VAL A 135 3.55 -2.16 5.16
CA VAL A 135 2.61 -2.77 6.11
C VAL A 135 3.40 -3.37 7.27
N PHE A 136 3.02 -3.01 8.49
CA PHE A 136 3.52 -3.58 9.73
C PHE A 136 2.40 -4.38 10.38
N ALA A 137 2.57 -5.70 10.50
CA ALA A 137 1.70 -6.55 11.30
C ALA A 137 2.32 -6.72 12.69
N THR A 138 1.58 -6.35 13.73
CA THR A 138 2.07 -6.38 15.10
C THR A 138 1.15 -7.21 15.97
N VAL A 139 1.67 -8.30 16.55
CA VAL A 139 0.96 -9.07 17.56
C VAL A 139 1.27 -8.45 18.91
N VAL A 140 0.23 -8.00 19.62
CA VAL A 140 0.36 -7.37 20.94
C VAL A 140 -0.05 -8.38 22.01
N LYS A 141 0.72 -8.50 23.08
CA LYS A 141 0.35 -9.40 24.19
C LYS A 141 -0.93 -8.90 24.88
N PRO A 142 -1.84 -9.80 25.28
CA PRO A 142 -3.04 -9.41 26.01
C PRO A 142 -2.71 -8.55 27.24
N GLY A 143 -3.37 -7.40 27.38
CA GLY A 143 -3.16 -6.45 28.47
C GLY A 143 -2.05 -5.41 28.23
N GLN A 144 -1.31 -5.50 27.13
CA GLN A 144 -0.27 -4.54 26.75
C GLN A 144 -0.73 -3.53 25.67
N GLU A 145 -2.01 -3.53 25.30
CA GLU A 145 -2.55 -2.71 24.21
C GLU A 145 -2.41 -1.21 24.50
N HIS A 146 -2.52 -0.81 25.77
CA HIS A 146 -2.31 0.58 26.16
C HIS A 146 -0.85 1.01 25.97
N ALA A 147 0.11 0.18 26.40
CA ALA A 147 1.54 0.44 26.20
C ALA A 147 1.88 0.48 24.71
N PHE A 148 1.34 -0.46 23.92
CA PHE A 148 1.49 -0.49 22.47
C PHE A 148 0.94 0.77 21.81
N ARG A 149 -0.23 1.28 22.21
CA ARG A 149 -0.81 2.51 21.66
C ARG A 149 0.04 3.75 21.97
N LEU A 150 0.58 3.85 23.18
CA LEU A 150 1.49 4.94 23.55
C LEU A 150 2.81 4.89 22.78
N TRP A 151 3.35 3.68 22.57
CA TRP A 151 4.53 3.49 21.74
C TRP A 151 4.24 3.82 20.26
N SER A 152 3.10 3.37 19.75
CA SER A 152 2.65 3.60 18.36
C SER A 152 2.46 5.09 18.07
N GLU A 153 1.95 5.85 19.04
CA GLU A 153 1.87 7.30 18.94
C GLU A 153 3.27 7.92 18.77
N ARG A 154 4.26 7.53 19.59
CA ARG A 154 5.62 8.08 19.50
C ARG A 154 6.26 7.83 18.13
N ILE A 155 6.19 6.59 17.63
CA ILE A 155 6.77 6.28 16.32
C ILE A 155 6.03 7.01 15.20
N GLN A 156 4.71 7.18 15.30
CA GLN A 156 3.92 7.92 14.33
C GLN A 156 4.26 9.42 14.33
N GLN A 157 4.54 10.03 15.49
CA GLN A 157 4.94 11.45 15.57
C GLN A 157 6.24 11.70 14.81
N GLU A 158 7.26 10.87 15.03
CA GLU A 158 8.55 10.99 14.34
C GLU A 158 8.44 10.66 12.85
N GLN A 159 7.65 9.64 12.53
CA GLN A 159 7.35 9.26 11.16
C GLN A 159 6.64 10.37 10.36
N ALA A 160 5.66 11.04 10.96
CA ALA A 160 4.88 12.09 10.32
C ALA A 160 5.68 13.38 10.06
N ARG A 161 6.82 13.54 10.75
CA ARG A 161 7.79 14.63 10.51
C ARG A 161 8.81 14.29 9.42
N PHE A 162 8.87 13.04 8.99
CA PHE A 162 9.88 12.59 8.03
C PHE A 162 9.53 13.08 6.61
N PRO A 163 10.52 13.49 5.80
CA PRO A 163 10.27 13.97 4.44
C PRO A 163 9.49 12.95 3.59
N GLY A 164 8.49 13.45 2.86
CA GLY A 164 7.68 12.65 1.96
C GLY A 164 6.60 11.80 2.64
N TYR A 165 6.33 11.95 3.94
CA TYR A 165 5.25 11.24 4.64
C TYR A 165 3.87 11.61 4.07
N MET A 166 3.08 10.60 3.72
CA MET A 166 1.77 10.72 3.06
C MET A 166 0.62 10.13 3.88
N GLY A 167 0.84 9.95 5.18
CA GLY A 167 -0.20 9.45 6.08
C GLY A 167 0.00 8.02 6.56
N THR A 168 -0.85 7.65 7.51
CA THR A 168 -0.84 6.35 8.18
C THR A 168 -2.25 5.81 8.29
N LEU A 169 -2.39 4.50 8.13
CA LEU A 169 -3.56 3.75 8.53
C LEU A 169 -3.21 2.84 9.70
N VAL A 170 -4.04 2.84 10.74
CA VAL A 170 -3.96 1.91 11.85
C VAL A 170 -5.25 1.11 11.91
N GLN A 171 -5.14 -0.20 11.95
CA GLN A 171 -6.27 -1.12 12.04
C GLN A 171 -6.08 -2.06 13.23
N ALA A 172 -7.13 -2.20 14.03
CA ALA A 172 -7.17 -3.14 15.14
C ALA A 172 -7.31 -4.60 14.62
N PRO A 173 -6.95 -5.60 15.45
CA PRO A 173 -7.24 -7.00 15.16
C PRO A 173 -8.72 -7.20 14.85
N LEU A 174 -9.02 -7.86 13.73
CA LEU A 174 -10.40 -8.05 13.27
C LEU A 174 -11.08 -9.25 13.93
N SER A 175 -10.30 -10.27 14.32
CA SER A 175 -10.78 -11.50 14.94
C SER A 175 -9.65 -12.23 15.66
N LEU A 176 -9.99 -13.31 16.36
CA LEU A 176 -8.99 -14.21 16.97
C LEU A 176 -8.10 -14.90 15.92
N ASP A 177 -8.60 -15.10 14.70
CA ASP A 177 -7.85 -15.68 13.57
C ASP A 177 -6.89 -14.65 12.92
N VAL A 178 -7.15 -13.36 13.15
CA VAL A 178 -6.36 -12.22 12.65
C VAL A 178 -5.93 -11.35 13.85
N PRO A 179 -5.08 -11.87 14.77
CA PRO A 179 -4.79 -11.25 16.06
C PRO A 179 -3.77 -10.09 15.98
N TYR A 180 -3.49 -9.59 14.78
CA TYR A 180 -2.46 -8.58 14.53
C TYR A 180 -3.06 -7.19 14.30
N TRP A 181 -2.48 -6.20 14.96
CA TRP A 181 -2.63 -4.79 14.60
C TRP A 181 -1.93 -4.56 13.26
N THR A 182 -2.61 -3.93 12.32
CA THR A 182 -2.04 -3.59 11.02
C THR A 182 -1.79 -2.10 10.97
N THR A 183 -0.53 -1.70 10.81
CA THR A 183 -0.13 -0.31 10.57
C THR A 183 0.40 -0.17 9.15
N LEU A 184 -0.15 0.77 8.41
CA LEU A 184 0.11 1.02 7.01
C LEU A 184 0.69 2.43 6.90
N VAL A 185 1.91 2.54 6.38
CA VAL A 185 2.63 3.81 6.31
C VAL A 185 2.85 4.16 4.85
N ARG A 186 2.55 5.41 4.49
CA ARG A 186 2.67 5.88 3.11
C ARG A 186 3.73 6.95 2.98
N PHE A 187 4.52 6.84 1.92
CA PHE A 187 5.45 7.86 1.47
C PHE A 187 5.22 8.20 0.00
N GLU A 188 5.59 9.41 -0.39
CA GLU A 188 5.50 9.92 -1.76
C GLU A 188 6.34 9.09 -2.74
N ALA A 189 7.53 8.65 -2.31
CA ALA A 189 8.45 7.89 -3.13
C ALA A 189 9.19 6.81 -2.34
N PRO A 190 9.70 5.74 -3.00
CA PRO A 190 10.35 4.64 -2.29
C PRO A 190 11.61 5.09 -1.53
N ALA A 191 12.33 6.07 -2.06
CA ALA A 191 13.55 6.61 -1.44
C ALA A 191 13.29 7.20 -0.05
N PHE A 192 12.15 7.89 0.14
CA PHE A 192 11.78 8.45 1.45
C PHE A 192 11.43 7.35 2.45
N LEU A 193 10.68 6.33 2.02
CA LEU A 193 10.38 5.16 2.86
C LEU A 193 11.67 4.42 3.27
N ASP A 194 12.57 4.16 2.32
CA ASP A 194 13.83 3.47 2.60
C ASP A 194 14.71 4.28 3.57
N ALA A 195 14.74 5.60 3.43
CA ALA A 195 15.43 6.50 4.37
C ALA A 195 14.81 6.44 5.77
N TRP A 196 13.48 6.47 5.91
CA TRP A 196 12.81 6.31 7.19
C TRP A 196 13.12 4.96 7.85
N LEU A 197 13.05 3.86 7.09
CA LEU A 197 13.31 2.51 7.59
C LEU A 197 14.73 2.34 8.14
N GLN A 198 15.71 3.05 7.56
CA GLN A 198 17.12 3.00 7.93
C GLN A 198 17.54 4.06 8.96
N SER A 199 16.66 5.01 9.26
CA SER A 199 16.92 6.16 10.14
C SER A 199 17.34 5.75 11.56
N SER A 200 18.18 6.59 12.17
CA SER A 200 18.57 6.45 13.58
C SER A 200 17.39 6.63 14.53
N GLU A 201 16.49 7.53 14.17
CA GLU A 201 15.28 7.93 14.87
C GLU A 201 14.35 6.73 15.02
N ARG A 202 14.06 6.04 13.91
CA ARG A 202 13.28 4.81 13.95
C ARG A 202 13.98 3.74 14.79
N LYS A 203 15.29 3.54 14.62
CA LYS A 203 16.05 2.53 15.39
C LYS A 203 16.01 2.79 16.89
N ALA A 204 16.11 4.04 17.32
CA ALA A 204 16.00 4.43 18.72
C ALA A 204 14.62 4.04 19.30
N ILE A 205 13.54 4.41 18.62
CA ILE A 205 12.17 4.12 19.07
C ILE A 205 11.87 2.61 19.05
N LEU A 206 12.40 1.87 18.07
CA LEU A 206 12.28 0.41 18.03
C LEU A 206 13.04 -0.26 19.18
N THR A 207 14.16 0.31 19.64
CA THR A 207 14.95 -0.24 20.76
C THR A 207 14.23 -0.07 22.10
N GLU A 208 13.40 0.97 22.22
CA GLU A 208 12.51 1.18 23.38
C GLU A 208 11.35 0.20 23.43
N ALA A 209 11.01 -0.44 22.30
CA ALA A 209 9.93 -1.41 22.27
C ALA A 209 10.37 -2.68 23.01
N THR A 210 9.86 -2.86 24.23
CA THR A 210 10.16 -4.03 25.03
C THR A 210 9.71 -5.31 24.31
N PRO A 211 10.45 -6.43 24.41
CA PRO A 211 10.04 -7.73 23.85
C PRO A 211 8.71 -8.27 24.44
N GLU A 212 8.18 -7.55 25.43
CA GLU A 212 6.89 -7.80 26.08
C GLU A 212 5.72 -7.15 25.35
N VAL A 213 5.95 -6.13 24.53
CA VAL A 213 4.90 -5.35 23.87
C VAL A 213 4.50 -5.97 22.53
N SER A 214 5.40 -6.67 21.81
CA SER A 214 5.02 -7.23 20.50
C SER A 214 6.02 -8.19 19.83
N SER A 215 5.49 -9.06 18.96
CA SER A 215 6.25 -9.61 17.81
C SER A 215 5.82 -8.89 16.53
N TRP A 216 6.79 -8.46 15.71
CA TRP A 216 6.54 -7.72 14.47
C TRP A 216 6.81 -8.58 13.24
N GLU A 217 5.88 -8.56 12.28
CA GLU A 217 6.12 -9.03 10.92
C GLU A 217 5.93 -7.88 9.94
N ASN A 218 7.00 -7.52 9.23
CA ASN A 218 6.98 -6.45 8.24
C ASN A 218 6.64 -7.05 6.87
N HIS A 219 5.60 -6.52 6.24
CA HIS A 219 5.19 -6.90 4.90
C HIS A 219 5.30 -5.69 3.98
N ARG A 220 6.34 -5.68 3.15
CA ARG A 220 6.52 -4.62 2.15
C ARG A 220 5.61 -4.87 0.94
N MET A 221 4.53 -4.10 0.83
CA MET A 221 3.61 -4.12 -0.32
C MET A 221 3.99 -3.07 -1.36
N THR A 222 5.20 -3.15 -1.92
CA THR A 222 5.63 -2.18 -2.96
C THR A 222 5.76 -2.80 -4.35
N ASN A 223 5.22 -3.99 -4.60
CA ASN A 223 5.62 -4.72 -5.80
C ASN A 223 4.54 -5.59 -6.44
N ALA A 224 4.39 -5.47 -7.77
CA ALA A 224 3.46 -6.26 -8.57
C ALA A 224 3.71 -7.77 -8.46
N PHE A 225 4.93 -8.16 -8.09
CA PHE A 225 5.36 -9.55 -7.90
C PHE A 225 5.64 -9.91 -6.43
N ALA A 226 5.16 -9.11 -5.47
CA ALA A 226 5.46 -9.28 -4.04
C ALA A 226 5.23 -10.72 -3.56
N GLY A 227 4.17 -11.41 -4.03
CA GLY A 227 3.88 -12.80 -3.65
C GLY A 227 5.00 -13.81 -3.89
N TRP A 228 5.87 -13.61 -4.90
CA TRP A 228 7.00 -14.49 -5.17
C TRP A 228 8.27 -14.11 -4.41
N PHE A 229 8.45 -12.83 -4.06
CA PHE A 229 9.69 -12.29 -3.50
C PHE A 229 9.60 -11.84 -2.03
N ALA A 230 8.42 -11.91 -1.40
CA ALA A 230 8.14 -11.40 -0.05
C ALA A 230 8.64 -12.29 1.12
N ASN A 231 9.06 -13.53 0.86
CA ASN A 231 9.14 -14.57 1.90
C ASN A 231 10.42 -14.64 2.75
N GLU A 232 11.19 -13.56 2.89
CA GLU A 232 12.33 -13.55 3.82
C GLU A 232 12.23 -12.33 4.75
N GLN A 233 11.73 -12.60 5.96
CA GLN A 233 11.16 -11.71 6.99
C GLN A 233 11.96 -10.44 7.37
N HIS A 234 13.16 -10.21 6.82
CA HIS A 234 14.03 -9.09 7.22
C HIS A 234 14.80 -8.41 6.07
N LEU A 235 14.49 -8.73 4.80
CA LEU A 235 15.25 -8.21 3.64
C LEU A 235 14.38 -7.39 2.70
N ALA A 236 14.92 -6.25 2.23
CA ALA A 236 14.26 -5.45 1.21
C ALA A 236 14.04 -6.27 -0.08
N PRO A 237 12.88 -6.13 -0.74
CA PRO A 237 12.61 -6.83 -2.00
C PRO A 237 13.62 -6.41 -3.08
N PRO A 238 14.00 -7.32 -4.01
CA PRO A 238 14.88 -6.98 -5.12
C PRO A 238 14.31 -5.82 -5.96
N PRO A 239 15.14 -5.00 -6.63
CA PRO A 239 14.66 -3.95 -7.53
C PRO A 239 13.70 -4.48 -8.61
N ALA A 240 12.66 -3.72 -8.95
CA ALA A 240 11.61 -4.14 -9.89
C ALA A 240 12.15 -4.63 -11.24
N TRP A 241 13.15 -3.95 -11.82
CA TRP A 241 13.75 -4.34 -13.10
C TRP A 241 14.39 -5.74 -13.06
N LYS A 242 14.99 -6.14 -11.94
CA LYS A 242 15.56 -7.49 -11.80
C LYS A 242 14.48 -8.56 -11.76
N GLN A 243 13.36 -8.24 -11.11
CA GLN A 243 12.22 -9.14 -11.04
C GLN A 243 11.57 -9.30 -12.40
N THR A 244 11.40 -8.20 -13.15
CA THR A 244 10.91 -8.25 -14.53
C THR A 244 11.81 -9.11 -15.42
N CYS A 245 13.14 -8.98 -15.29
CA CYS A 245 14.08 -9.85 -16.00
C CYS A 245 13.91 -11.33 -15.61
N LEU A 246 13.76 -11.64 -14.32
CA LEU A 246 13.57 -13.00 -13.85
C LEU A 246 12.25 -13.61 -14.35
N VAL A 247 11.17 -12.82 -14.33
CA VAL A 247 9.87 -13.21 -14.88
C VAL A 247 9.98 -13.49 -16.37
N LEU A 248 10.67 -12.63 -17.14
CA LEU A 248 10.88 -12.86 -18.57
C LEU A 248 11.67 -14.15 -18.83
N LEU A 249 12.74 -14.39 -18.04
CA LEU A 249 13.57 -15.59 -18.13
C LEU A 249 12.74 -16.87 -17.89
N VAL A 250 11.82 -16.85 -16.93
CA VAL A 250 10.98 -18.01 -16.66
C VAL A 250 9.85 -18.14 -17.69
N LEU A 251 9.25 -17.03 -18.12
CA LEU A 251 8.07 -17.04 -18.97
C LEU A 251 8.38 -17.39 -20.44
N PHE A 252 9.49 -16.86 -20.98
CA PHE A 252 9.87 -17.07 -22.37
C PHE A 252 9.95 -18.56 -22.78
N PRO A 253 10.67 -19.45 -22.08
CA PRO A 253 10.75 -20.86 -22.44
C PRO A 253 9.39 -21.55 -22.40
N ILE A 254 8.53 -21.18 -21.44
CA ILE A 254 7.19 -21.77 -21.30
C ILE A 254 6.33 -21.42 -22.52
N VAL A 255 6.32 -20.15 -22.92
CA VAL A 255 5.56 -19.70 -24.10
C VAL A 255 6.08 -20.38 -25.37
N MET A 256 7.40 -20.53 -25.51
CA MET A 256 7.98 -21.24 -26.66
C MET A 256 7.58 -22.73 -26.68
N LEU A 257 7.62 -23.42 -25.54
CA LEU A 257 7.18 -24.81 -25.42
C LEU A 257 5.67 -24.96 -25.66
N GLU A 258 4.87 -24.01 -25.17
CA GLU A 258 3.42 -23.96 -25.39
C GLU A 258 3.11 -23.87 -26.89
N ILE A 259 3.74 -22.93 -27.60
CA ILE A 259 3.56 -22.77 -29.05
C ILE A 259 3.99 -24.05 -29.79
N ARG A 260 5.11 -24.66 -29.42
CA ARG A 260 5.69 -25.79 -30.16
C ARG A 260 4.99 -27.12 -29.91
N PHE A 261 4.59 -27.38 -28.67
CA PHE A 261 4.10 -28.69 -28.23
C PHE A 261 2.62 -28.65 -27.83
N LEU A 262 2.18 -27.64 -27.06
CA LEU A 262 0.82 -27.63 -26.54
C LEU A 262 -0.20 -27.15 -27.59
N SER A 263 0.12 -26.12 -28.37
CA SER A 263 -0.78 -25.58 -29.40
C SER A 263 -1.19 -26.62 -30.45
N PRO A 264 -0.29 -27.47 -30.99
CA PRO A 264 -0.69 -28.57 -31.87
C PRO A 264 -1.60 -29.61 -31.22
N LEU A 265 -1.44 -29.88 -29.92
CA LEU A 265 -2.29 -30.84 -29.19
C LEU A 265 -3.71 -30.31 -28.96
N LEU A 266 -3.88 -28.98 -28.90
CA LEU A 266 -5.14 -28.31 -28.63
C LEU A 266 -5.86 -27.79 -29.89
N SER A 267 -5.32 -28.06 -31.09
CA SER A 267 -5.79 -27.49 -32.35
C SER A 267 -7.23 -27.85 -32.74
N GLY A 268 -7.82 -28.87 -32.10
CA GLY A 268 -9.22 -29.27 -32.29
C GLY A 268 -10.24 -28.50 -31.45
N LEU A 269 -9.80 -27.62 -30.54
CA LEU A 269 -10.67 -26.85 -29.66
C LEU A 269 -10.93 -25.44 -30.23
N PRO A 270 -12.02 -24.77 -29.81
CA PRO A 270 -12.21 -23.35 -30.06
C PRO A 270 -11.03 -22.53 -29.53
N LEU A 271 -10.59 -21.52 -30.29
CA LEU A 271 -9.41 -20.70 -29.98
C LEU A 271 -9.41 -20.20 -28.52
N ALA A 272 -10.53 -19.65 -28.05
CA ALA A 272 -10.65 -19.14 -26.68
C ALA A 272 -10.37 -20.22 -25.61
N LEU A 273 -10.84 -21.45 -25.82
CA LEU A 273 -10.64 -22.55 -24.88
C LEU A 273 -9.19 -23.08 -24.94
N SER A 274 -8.62 -23.21 -26.14
CA SER A 274 -7.21 -23.59 -26.31
C SER A 274 -6.29 -22.57 -25.64
N THR A 275 -6.52 -21.27 -25.86
CA THR A 275 -5.74 -20.19 -25.24
C THR A 275 -5.93 -20.15 -23.72
N PHE A 276 -7.15 -20.41 -23.22
CA PHE A 276 -7.40 -20.47 -21.78
C PHE A 276 -6.63 -21.62 -21.12
N ILE A 277 -6.65 -22.83 -21.72
CA ILE A 277 -5.91 -23.99 -21.21
C ILE A 277 -4.41 -23.72 -21.23
N GLY A 278 -3.89 -23.17 -22.34
CA GLY A 278 -2.50 -22.79 -22.47
C GLY A 278 -2.06 -21.79 -21.39
N ASN A 279 -2.80 -20.69 -21.25
CA ASN A 279 -2.55 -19.70 -20.22
C ASN A 279 -2.66 -20.28 -18.80
N ALA A 280 -3.64 -21.15 -18.53
CA ALA A 280 -3.80 -21.77 -17.22
C ALA A 280 -2.57 -22.62 -16.85
N ILE A 281 -2.10 -23.46 -17.78
CA ILE A 281 -0.88 -24.26 -17.59
C ILE A 281 0.33 -23.35 -17.41
N SER A 282 0.49 -22.35 -18.28
CA SER A 282 1.62 -21.42 -18.23
C SER A 282 1.66 -20.64 -16.91
N VAL A 283 0.54 -20.09 -16.45
CA VAL A 283 0.44 -19.41 -15.15
C VAL A 283 0.73 -20.37 -14.00
N SER A 284 0.20 -21.60 -14.03
CA SER A 284 0.48 -22.60 -12.98
C SER A 284 1.97 -22.94 -12.91
N VAL A 285 2.62 -23.22 -14.04
CA VAL A 285 4.03 -23.62 -14.11
C VAL A 285 4.99 -22.48 -13.74
N VAL A 286 4.68 -21.24 -14.17
CA VAL A 286 5.39 -20.03 -13.72
C VAL A 286 5.26 -19.90 -12.21
N SER A 287 4.04 -19.95 -11.68
CA SER A 287 3.78 -19.70 -10.26
C SER A 287 4.41 -20.76 -9.37
N TRP A 288 4.38 -22.03 -9.78
CA TRP A 288 5.08 -23.12 -9.12
C TRP A 288 5.32 -24.28 -10.11
N PRO A 289 6.57 -24.76 -10.31
CA PRO A 289 7.75 -24.58 -9.46
C PRO A 289 8.82 -23.60 -9.99
N LEU A 290 8.68 -23.07 -11.22
CA LEU A 290 9.82 -22.44 -11.90
C LEU A 290 10.29 -21.14 -11.25
N MET A 291 9.36 -20.30 -10.79
CA MET A 291 9.73 -19.08 -10.08
C MET A 291 10.54 -19.37 -8.82
N ALA A 292 10.19 -20.41 -8.05
CA ALA A 292 10.93 -20.81 -6.86
C ALA A 292 12.37 -21.25 -7.20
N VAL A 293 12.55 -22.01 -8.29
CA VAL A 293 13.87 -22.43 -8.77
C VAL A 293 14.70 -21.23 -9.23
N ALA A 294 14.10 -20.31 -9.97
CA ALA A 294 14.78 -19.12 -10.47
C ALA A 294 15.23 -18.19 -9.33
N ILE A 295 14.37 -17.98 -8.33
CA ILE A 295 14.69 -17.18 -7.13
C ILE A 295 15.80 -17.85 -6.32
N PHE A 296 15.75 -19.18 -6.15
CA PHE A 296 16.80 -19.92 -5.47
C PHE A 296 18.16 -19.81 -6.21
N GLY A 297 18.17 -20.02 -7.52
CA GLY A 297 19.40 -20.02 -8.32
C GLY A 297 20.03 -18.63 -8.51
N LEU A 298 19.21 -17.58 -8.60
CA LEU A 298 19.66 -16.19 -8.81
C LEU A 298 19.54 -15.30 -7.55
N GLY A 299 19.23 -15.87 -6.39
CA GLY A 299 19.09 -15.14 -5.13
C GLY A 299 20.30 -14.29 -4.76
N TRP A 300 21.50 -14.80 -5.05
CA TRP A 300 22.78 -14.11 -4.85
C TRP A 300 22.93 -12.81 -5.68
N TRP A 301 22.30 -12.74 -6.85
CA TRP A 301 22.30 -11.55 -7.71
C TRP A 301 21.12 -10.63 -7.43
N LEU A 302 19.96 -11.21 -7.09
CA LEU A 302 18.78 -10.47 -6.68
C LEU A 302 19.08 -9.62 -5.43
N ARG A 303 19.92 -10.14 -4.52
CA ARG A 303 20.32 -9.48 -3.28
C ARG A 303 21.85 -9.50 -3.09
N PRO A 304 22.61 -8.62 -3.77
CA PRO A 304 24.06 -8.63 -3.68
C PRO A 304 24.55 -8.06 -2.32
N PRO A 305 25.53 -8.68 -1.65
CA PRO A 305 26.08 -8.17 -0.40
C PRO A 305 26.78 -6.81 -0.60
N ALA A 306 26.61 -5.89 0.36
CA ALA A 306 27.04 -4.49 0.25
C ALA A 306 28.53 -4.32 -0.11
N HIS A 307 29.39 -5.21 0.41
CA HIS A 307 30.85 -5.15 0.24
C HIS A 307 31.33 -5.52 -1.18
N HIS A 308 30.49 -6.17 -2.01
CA HIS A 308 30.87 -6.63 -3.36
C HIS A 308 29.86 -6.26 -4.45
N ARG A 309 28.93 -5.33 -4.17
CA ARG A 309 27.77 -5.01 -4.99
C ARG A 309 28.08 -4.86 -6.49
N ARG A 310 29.08 -4.05 -6.88
CA ARG A 310 29.40 -3.83 -8.30
C ARG A 310 29.84 -5.10 -9.04
N ARG A 311 30.62 -5.97 -8.39
CA ARG A 311 31.07 -7.23 -9.00
C ARG A 311 29.92 -8.20 -9.15
N THR A 312 29.09 -8.33 -8.12
CA THR A 312 27.92 -9.21 -8.14
C THR A 312 26.89 -8.76 -9.17
N GLU A 313 26.70 -7.44 -9.35
CA GLU A 313 25.82 -6.90 -10.41
C GLU A 313 26.33 -7.24 -11.81
N LEU A 314 27.63 -7.05 -12.07
CA LEU A 314 28.23 -7.38 -13.36
C LEU A 314 28.16 -8.88 -13.66
N LEU A 315 28.46 -9.72 -12.68
CA LEU A 315 28.36 -11.17 -12.82
C LEU A 315 26.92 -11.59 -13.10
N GLY A 316 25.95 -11.11 -12.33
CA GLY A 316 24.57 -11.52 -12.54
C GLY A 316 23.96 -10.99 -13.83
N LEU A 317 24.32 -9.78 -14.28
CA LEU A 317 23.95 -9.31 -15.63
C LEU A 317 24.56 -10.20 -16.72
N SER A 318 25.81 -10.61 -16.56
CA SER A 318 26.49 -11.51 -17.51
C SER A 318 25.85 -12.89 -17.52
N THR A 319 25.52 -13.44 -16.35
CA THR A 319 24.80 -14.71 -16.21
C THR A 319 23.42 -14.62 -16.84
N LEU A 320 22.66 -13.56 -16.58
CA LEU A 320 21.34 -13.37 -17.16
C LEU A 320 21.40 -13.27 -18.69
N ALA A 321 22.34 -12.49 -19.23
CA ALA A 321 22.55 -12.38 -20.67
C ALA A 321 22.93 -13.73 -21.30
N ALA A 322 23.78 -14.51 -20.63
CA ALA A 322 24.15 -15.85 -21.08
C ALA A 322 22.95 -16.81 -21.07
N LEU A 323 22.09 -16.75 -20.04
CA LEU A 323 20.88 -17.57 -19.97
C LEU A 323 19.88 -17.20 -21.06
N TYR A 324 19.64 -15.91 -21.32
CA TYR A 324 18.80 -15.49 -22.45
C TYR A 324 19.38 -15.93 -23.80
N ALA A 325 20.69 -15.77 -24.01
CA ALA A 325 21.33 -16.24 -25.24
C ALA A 325 21.19 -17.75 -25.40
N LEU A 326 21.32 -18.51 -24.31
CA LEU A 326 21.14 -19.95 -24.30
C LEU A 326 19.69 -20.34 -24.62
N GLU A 327 18.70 -19.70 -24.02
CA GLU A 327 17.28 -19.93 -24.34
C GLU A 327 16.99 -19.64 -25.81
N LEU A 328 17.43 -18.48 -26.31
CA LEU A 328 17.25 -18.12 -27.71
C LEU A 328 17.91 -19.14 -28.64
N LEU A 329 19.14 -19.58 -28.35
CA LEU A 329 19.80 -20.62 -29.14
C LEU A 329 19.01 -21.93 -29.09
N ILE A 330 18.66 -22.43 -27.91
CA ILE A 330 17.90 -23.68 -27.74
C ILE A 330 16.61 -23.63 -28.55
N PHE A 331 15.80 -22.58 -28.39
CA PHE A 331 14.51 -22.49 -29.08
C PHE A 331 14.64 -22.17 -30.56
N THR A 332 15.72 -21.52 -31.00
CA THR A 332 16.01 -21.36 -32.45
C THR A 332 16.33 -22.70 -33.10
N TYR A 333 16.99 -23.62 -32.39
CA TYR A 333 17.26 -24.97 -32.91
C TYR A 333 16.10 -25.95 -32.71
N LEU A 334 15.22 -25.71 -31.74
CA LEU A 334 14.08 -26.58 -31.41
C LEU A 334 12.83 -26.30 -32.26
N MET A 335 12.69 -25.07 -32.76
CA MET A 335 11.62 -24.63 -33.67
C MET A 335 11.96 -24.95 -35.12
#